data_AF-A0A1F9IXF6-F1
#
_entry.id   AF-A0A1F9IXF6-F1
#
_cell.length_a   1.000
_cell.length_b   1.000
_cell.length_c   1.000
_cell.angle_alpha   90.00
_cell.angle_beta   90.00
_cell.angle_gamma   90.00
#
_symmetry.space_group_name_H-M   'P 1'
#
loop_
_entity.id
_entity.type
_entity.pdbx_description
1 polymer ?
#
loop_
_entity_poly.entity_id
_entity_poly.type
_entity_poly.pdbx_seq_one_letter_code
_entity_poly.pdbx_strand_id
1 'polypeptide(L)' 'MTDGQDTRSRILIGMKDISRALNGVSEETVLKWHRESDLPIKKNGGVWTGSLDNILEWWKNFTK' A
#
# COMPACT_ATOMS: atom_id res chain seq x y z
N MET A 1 5.13 19.13 -25.34
CA MET A 1 5.61 19.65 -24.04
C MET A 1 5.06 18.68 -23.02
N THR A 2 5.97 17.99 -22.34
CA THR A 2 5.69 16.82 -21.50
C THR A 2 4.70 17.22 -20.41
N ASP A 3 3.48 16.71 -20.51
CA ASP A 3 2.55 16.66 -19.38
C ASP A 3 3.23 15.79 -18.33
N GLY A 4 3.95 16.47 -17.44
CA GLY A 4 4.55 15.87 -16.27
C GLY A 4 3.40 15.39 -15.41
N GLN A 5 2.97 14.14 -15.64
CA GLN A 5 2.31 13.37 -14.61
C GLN A 5 3.29 13.34 -13.44
N ASP A 6 3.08 14.30 -12.55
CA ASP A 6 3.63 14.35 -11.22
C ASP A 6 3.07 13.11 -10.50
N THR A 7 3.66 11.96 -10.79
CA THR A 7 3.60 10.74 -9.99
C THR A 7 4.27 11.06 -8.67
N ARG A 8 3.67 11.98 -7.90
CA ARG A 8 3.89 12.06 -6.47
C ARG A 8 3.55 10.68 -5.98
N SER A 9 4.58 9.88 -5.73
CA SER A 9 4.45 8.57 -5.09
C SER A 9 3.66 8.82 -3.81
N ARG A 10 2.35 8.58 -3.87
CA ARG A 10 1.45 9.00 -2.82
C ARG A 10 1.71 8.06 -1.67
N ILE A 11 2.35 8.55 -0.62
CA ILE A 11 2.62 7.76 0.56
C ILE A 11 1.31 7.62 1.34
N LEU A 12 0.88 6.37 1.50
CA LEU A 12 -0.21 6.02 2.41
C LEU A 12 0.35 6.02 3.83
N ILE A 13 -0.37 6.65 4.75
CA ILE A 13 0.04 6.80 6.14
C ILE A 13 -1.07 6.24 7.01
N GLY A 14 -0.72 5.27 7.83
CA GLY A 14 -1.64 4.56 8.70
C GLY A 14 -2.39 3.42 8.00
N MET A 15 -2.93 2.55 8.84
CA MET A 15 -3.60 1.34 8.39
C MET A 15 -4.87 1.62 7.59
N LYS A 16 -5.56 2.71 7.91
CA LYS A 16 -6.81 3.11 7.26
C LYS A 16 -6.61 3.40 5.77
N ASP A 17 -5.56 4.13 5.43
CA ASP A 17 -5.24 4.48 4.04
C ASP A 17 -4.76 3.25 3.26
N ILE A 18 -3.92 2.41 3.86
CA ILE A 18 -3.44 1.14 3.28
C ILE A 18 -4.61 0.18 3.03
N SER A 19 -5.48 -0.01 4.03
CA SER A 19 -6.69 -0.82 3.94
C SER A 19 -7.59 -0.33 2.79
N ARG A 20 -7.82 0.98 2.70
CA ARG A 20 -8.64 1.57 1.64
C ARG A 20 -8.05 1.34 0.24
N ALA A 21 -6.73 1.37 0.08
CA ALA A 21 -6.07 1.05 -1.19
C ALA A 21 -6.23 -0.42 -1.58
N LEU A 22 -6.38 -1.31 -0.60
CA LEU A 22 -6.59 -2.74 -0.76
C LEU A 22 -8.08 -3.14 -0.69
N ASN A 23 -8.97 -2.28 -1.20
CA ASN A 23 -10.42 -2.51 -1.22
C ASN A 23 -11.10 -2.64 0.17
N GLY A 24 -10.56 -1.94 1.18
CA GLY A 24 -11.18 -1.85 2.51
C GLY A 24 -10.99 -3.09 3.40
N VAL A 25 -9.95 -3.89 3.15
CA VAL A 25 -9.65 -5.10 3.95
C VAL A 25 -9.29 -4.78 5.40
N SER A 26 -9.52 -5.73 6.29
CA SER A 26 -9.21 -5.58 7.72
C SER A 26 -7.71 -5.41 7.97
N GLU A 27 -7.35 -4.70 9.06
CA GLU A 27 -5.96 -4.55 9.50
C GLU A 27 -5.25 -5.90 9.65
N GLU A 28 -5.92 -6.89 10.24
CA GLU A 28 -5.39 -8.25 10.40
C GLU A 28 -5.01 -8.88 9.05
N THR A 29 -5.84 -8.71 8.03
CA THR A 29 -5.59 -9.24 6.68
C THR A 29 -4.38 -8.59 6.04
N VAL A 30 -4.26 -7.28 6.15
CA VAL A 30 -3.10 -6.55 5.61
C VAL A 30 -1.81 -6.94 6.35
N LEU A 31 -1.86 -7.11 7.67
CA LEU A 31 -0.71 -7.60 8.44
C LEU A 31 -0.34 -9.04 8.08
N LYS A 32 -1.34 -9.89 7.81
CA LYS A 32 -1.16 -11.24 7.31
C LYS A 32 -0.44 -11.23 5.95
N TRP A 33 -0.91 -10.42 5.00
CA TRP A 33 -0.25 -10.28 3.69
C TRP A 33 1.14 -9.67 3.75
N HIS A 34 1.40 -8.76 4.69
CA HIS A 34 2.75 -8.28 4.94
C HIS A 34 3.70 -9.38 5.40
N ARG A 35 3.22 -10.36 6.19
CA ARG A 35 4.04 -11.48 6.68
C ARG A 35 4.19 -12.61 5.67
N GLU A 36 3.12 -12.93 4.94
CA GLU A 36 3.06 -14.14 4.10
C GLU A 36 3.27 -13.85 2.61
N SER A 37 2.98 -12.63 2.16
CA SER A 37 2.90 -12.28 0.74
C SER A 37 3.76 -11.06 0.37
N ASP A 38 4.64 -10.63 1.28
CA ASP A 38 5.59 -9.53 1.10
C ASP A 38 4.94 -8.19 0.68
N LEU A 39 3.77 -7.86 1.25
CA LEU A 39 3.11 -6.58 1.00
C LEU A 39 4.09 -5.41 1.31
N PRO A 40 4.34 -4.47 0.37
CA PRO A 40 5.37 -3.45 0.46
C PRO A 40 4.99 -2.27 1.37
N ILE A 41 4.73 -2.57 2.65
CA ILE A 41 4.47 -1.60 3.72
C ILE A 41 5.59 -1.66 4.76
N LYS A 42 5.83 -0.54 5.45
CA LYS A 42 6.88 -0.37 6.46
C LYS A 42 6.34 0.38 7.67
N LYS A 43 6.83 0.03 8.86
CA LYS A 43 6.46 0.72 10.11
C LYS A 43 7.48 1.82 10.43
N ASN A 44 7.04 3.08 10.40
CA ASN A 44 7.83 4.27 10.75
C ASN A 44 7.26 4.94 12.00
N GLY A 45 8.04 5.00 13.07
CA GLY A 45 7.62 5.69 14.31
C GLY A 45 6.34 5.15 14.95
N GLY A 46 6.04 3.86 14.77
CA GLY A 46 4.80 3.24 15.24
C GLY A 46 3.67 3.21 14.22
N VAL A 47 3.78 3.96 13.12
CA VAL A 47 2.75 4.09 12.08
C VAL A 47 3.12 3.28 10.85
N TRP A 48 2.17 2.53 10.29
CA TRP A 48 2.37 1.84 9.02
C TRP A 48 2.32 2.81 7.84
N THR A 49 3.25 2.67 6.91
CA THR A 49 3.39 3.53 5.74
C THR A 49 3.70 2.69 4.52
N GLY A 50 3.30 3.15 3.33
CA GLY A 50 3.67 2.47 2.09
C GLY A 50 3.41 3.34 0.87
N SER A 51 4.10 3.05 -0.23
CA SER A 51 3.85 3.73 -1.50
C SER A 51 2.55 3.19 -2.10
N LEU A 52 1.60 4.07 -2.41
CA LEU A 52 0.35 3.68 -3.06
C LEU A 52 0.62 2.92 -4.36
N ASP A 53 1.60 3.36 -5.15
CA ASP A 53 1.91 2.74 -6.44
C ASP A 53 2.37 1.29 -6.27
N ASN A 54 3.33 1.05 -5.37
CA ASN A 54 3.81 -0.30 -5.06
C ASN A 54 2.71 -1.18 -4.46
N ILE A 55 1.86 -0.63 -3.59
CA ILE A 55 0.74 -1.40 -3.00
C ILE A 55 -0.26 -1.79 -4.07
N LEU A 56 -0.61 -0.88 -4.98
CA LEU A 56 -1.53 -1.16 -6.08
C LEU A 56 -0.94 -2.14 -7.09
N GLU A 57 0.34 -2.02 -7.42
CA GLU A 57 1.04 -2.98 -8.27
C GLU A 57 1.07 -4.37 -7.64
N TRP A 58 1.42 -4.46 -6.35
CA TRP A 58 1.36 -5.70 -5.60
C TRP A 58 -0.06 -6.27 -5.61
N TRP A 59 -1.08 -5.46 -5.36
CA TRP A 59 -2.48 -5.90 -5.31
C TRP A 59 -2.94 -6.49 -6.64
N LYS A 60 -2.60 -5.84 -7.75
CA LYS A 60 -2.90 -6.36 -9.10
C LYS A 60 -2.26 -7.73 -9.35
N ASN A 61 -1.04 -7.95 -8.87
CA ASN A 61 -0.35 -9.23 -9.01
C ASN A 61 -0.90 -10.29 -8.04
N PHE A 62 -1.34 -9.88 -6.85
CA PHE A 62 -1.88 -10.76 -5.82
C PHE A 62 -3.29 -11.28 -6.15
N THR A 63 -4.11 -10.48 -6.83
CA THR A 63 -5.48 -10.88 -7.24
C THR A 63 -5.56 -11.50 -8.63
N LYS A 64 -4.43 -11.68 -9.31
CA LYS A 64 -4.35 -12.26 -10.65
C LYS A 64 -4.39 -13.79 -10.59
#